data_AF-A0AAD9KFT8-F1
#
_entry.id   AF-A0AAD9KFT8-F1
#
_cell.length_a   1.000
_cell.length_b   1.000
_cell.length_c   1.000
_cell.angle_alpha   90.00
_cell.angle_beta   90.00
_cell.angle_gamma   90.00
#
_symmetry.space_group_name_H-M   'P 1'
#
loop_
_entity.id
_entity.type
_entity.pdbx_description
1 polymer ?
#
loop_
_entity_poly.entity_id
_entity_poly.type
_entity_poly.pdbx_seq_one_letter_code
_entity_poly.pdbx_strand_id
1 'polypeptide(L)'
;MMFVLTEAAPSPRPPVALLNNNRAEFDTAKVLQMLPDNWSMQLISQFLSSSIRKTVNGSRMLRVEHMLARGAYLQTKQEAIECCSNVVSLTDDSSCAVCGKGFSEPTFARYPNGVVTHVACAKNKSVCPVTGKLFRTVSVTTATSK
;
A
#
# COMPACT_ATOMS: atom_id res chain seq x y z
N MET A 1 -51.46 6.39 -53.82
CA MET A 1 -50.96 7.53 -53.02
C MET A 1 -51.73 7.56 -51.71
N MET A 2 -51.06 7.26 -50.60
CA MET A 2 -51.10 8.02 -49.34
C MET A 2 -50.15 7.32 -48.35
N PHE A 3 -48.88 7.66 -48.50
CA PHE A 3 -47.91 7.62 -47.42
C PHE A 3 -48.25 8.81 -46.50
N VAL A 4 -48.69 8.57 -45.26
CA VAL A 4 -48.53 9.57 -44.19
C VAL A 4 -48.23 8.86 -42.86
N LEU A 5 -46.92 8.76 -42.61
CA LEU A 5 -46.22 8.96 -41.34
C LEU A 5 -46.58 8.06 -40.15
N THR A 6 -45.78 7.00 -40.03
CA THR A 6 -45.38 6.36 -38.78
C THR A 6 -45.02 7.40 -37.71
N GLU A 7 -45.57 7.21 -36.51
CA GLU A 7 -45.33 7.97 -35.29
C GLU A 7 -43.84 8.30 -35.09
N ALA A 8 -43.53 9.59 -35.03
CA ALA A 8 -42.27 10.06 -34.51
C ALA A 8 -42.24 9.78 -32.99
N ALA A 9 -41.38 8.85 -32.58
CA ALA A 9 -41.12 8.57 -31.17
C ALA A 9 -40.84 9.89 -30.42
N PRO A 10 -41.49 10.14 -29.27
CA PRO A 10 -41.27 11.38 -28.55
C PRO A 10 -39.82 11.42 -28.08
N SER A 11 -39.13 12.53 -28.35
CA SER A 11 -37.84 12.82 -27.75
C SER A 11 -37.93 12.64 -26.22
N PRO A 12 -36.90 12.11 -25.56
CA PRO A 12 -36.94 11.94 -24.11
C PRO A 12 -37.28 13.27 -23.46
N ARG A 13 -38.32 13.28 -22.62
CA ARG A 13 -38.77 14.49 -21.89
C ARG A 13 -37.53 15.18 -21.27
N PRO A 14 -37.42 16.52 -21.31
CA PRO A 14 -36.21 17.25 -20.92
C PRO A 14 -35.55 16.80 -19.60
N PRO A 15 -36.29 16.43 -18.53
CA PRO A 15 -35.70 15.92 -17.29
C PRO A 15 -34.97 14.58 -17.42
N VAL A 16 -35.46 13.68 -18.28
CA VAL A 16 -34.86 12.34 -18.49
C VAL A 16 -33.57 12.46 -19.29
N ALA A 17 -33.57 13.34 -20.30
CA ALA A 17 -32.37 13.65 -21.07
C ALA A 17 -31.28 14.25 -20.16
N LEU A 18 -31.65 15.12 -19.21
CA LEU A 18 -30.72 15.68 -18.23
C LEU A 18 -30.11 14.62 -17.31
N LEU A 19 -30.92 13.70 -16.76
CA LEU A 19 -30.42 12.59 -15.93
C LEU A 19 -29.49 11.67 -16.72
N ASN A 20 -29.80 11.42 -17.99
CA ASN A 20 -28.99 10.58 -18.86
C ASN A 20 -27.71 11.27 -19.33
N ASN A 21 -27.67 12.59 -19.46
CA ASN A 21 -26.49 13.30 -19.95
C ASN A 21 -25.54 13.73 -18.81
N ASN A 22 -26.06 13.98 -17.60
CA ASN A 22 -25.26 14.50 -16.48
C ASN A 22 -25.13 13.49 -15.32
N ARG A 23 -24.90 12.21 -15.66
CA ARG A 23 -24.91 11.09 -14.70
C ARG A 23 -23.90 11.21 -13.56
N ALA A 24 -22.81 11.95 -13.76
CA ALA A 24 -21.73 12.07 -12.78
C ALA A 24 -22.03 13.06 -11.65
N GLU A 25 -22.95 14.00 -11.87
CA GLU A 25 -23.25 15.13 -10.98
C GLU A 25 -24.41 14.86 -10.02
N PHE A 26 -25.17 13.79 -10.27
CA PHE A 26 -26.33 13.45 -9.44
C PHE A 26 -26.01 12.42 -8.37
N ASP A 27 -26.45 12.70 -7.14
CA ASP A 27 -26.59 11.69 -6.10
C ASP A 27 -27.74 10.75 -6.48
N THR A 28 -27.41 9.49 -6.74
CA THR A 28 -28.37 8.49 -7.22
C THR A 28 -29.47 8.23 -6.19
N ALA A 29 -29.16 8.26 -4.88
CA ALA A 29 -30.15 8.02 -3.84
C ALA A 29 -31.17 9.17 -3.78
N LYS A 30 -30.69 10.42 -3.87
CA LYS A 30 -31.56 11.61 -3.90
C LYS A 30 -32.41 11.66 -5.15
N VAL A 31 -31.86 11.33 -6.31
CA VAL A 31 -32.64 11.26 -7.56
C VAL A 31 -33.78 10.27 -7.40
N LEU A 32 -33.51 9.07 -6.88
CA LEU A 32 -34.55 8.05 -6.70
C LEU A 32 -35.69 8.49 -5.77
N GLN A 33 -35.40 9.29 -4.75
CA GLN A 33 -36.43 9.83 -3.83
C GLN A 33 -37.29 10.93 -4.47
N MET A 34 -36.77 11.63 -5.48
CA MET A 34 -37.46 12.73 -6.16
C MET A 34 -38.17 12.29 -7.46
N LEU A 35 -38.05 11.02 -7.84
CA LEU A 35 -38.66 10.51 -9.06
C LEU A 35 -40.18 10.42 -8.92
N PRO A 36 -40.95 10.87 -9.93
CA PRO A 36 -42.39 10.66 -9.95
C PRO A 36 -42.77 9.17 -10.06
N ASP A 37 -43.81 8.74 -9.34
CA ASP A 37 -44.30 7.36 -9.34
C ASP A 37 -44.86 6.89 -10.70
N ASN A 38 -45.20 7.83 -11.59
CA ASN A 38 -45.76 7.54 -12.91
C ASN A 38 -44.69 7.26 -13.98
N TRP A 39 -43.40 7.24 -13.63
CA TRP A 39 -42.33 6.94 -14.59
C TRP A 39 -42.12 5.43 -14.73
N SER A 40 -41.97 4.97 -15.98
CA SER A 40 -41.62 3.57 -16.23
C SER A 40 -40.16 3.29 -15.90
N MET A 41 -39.88 2.10 -15.36
CA MET A 41 -38.51 1.65 -15.06
C MET A 41 -37.61 1.67 -16.30
N GLN A 42 -38.17 1.42 -17.49
CA GLN A 42 -37.43 1.45 -18.74
C GLN A 42 -36.84 2.85 -19.03
N LEU A 43 -37.57 3.92 -18.68
CA LEU A 43 -37.17 5.31 -18.93
C LEU A 43 -35.90 5.71 -18.16
N ILE A 44 -35.71 5.15 -16.97
CA ILE A 44 -34.58 5.46 -16.07
C ILE A 44 -33.50 4.37 -16.05
N SER A 45 -33.72 3.26 -16.77
CA SER A 45 -32.83 2.09 -16.79
C SER A 45 -31.37 2.43 -17.11
N GLN A 46 -31.15 3.34 -18.06
CA GLN A 46 -29.83 3.78 -18.48
C GLN A 46 -29.11 4.57 -17.38
N PHE A 47 -29.84 5.47 -16.71
CA PHE A 47 -29.34 6.20 -15.54
C PHE A 47 -28.95 5.24 -14.43
N LEU A 48 -29.88 4.37 -14.00
CA LEU A 48 -29.68 3.38 -12.95
C LEU A 48 -28.48 2.47 -13.21
N SER A 49 -28.42 1.88 -14.41
CA SER A 49 -27.33 0.97 -14.78
C SER A 49 -25.98 1.66 -14.70
N SER A 50 -25.92 2.92 -15.10
CA SER A 50 -24.68 3.70 -15.09
C SER A 50 -24.28 4.10 -13.67
N SER A 51 -25.24 4.53 -12.85
CA SER A 51 -25.02 4.85 -11.44
C SER A 51 -24.53 3.64 -10.64
N ILE A 52 -25.17 2.49 -10.80
CA ILE A 52 -24.75 1.25 -10.12
C ILE A 52 -23.33 0.86 -10.55
N ARG A 53 -23.03 0.89 -11.86
CA ARG A 53 -21.68 0.64 -12.37
C ARG A 53 -20.66 1.59 -11.77
N LYS A 54 -20.97 2.89 -11.69
CA LYS A 54 -20.09 3.90 -11.08
C LYS A 54 -19.80 3.57 -9.62
N THR A 55 -20.83 3.26 -8.83
CA THR A 55 -20.68 2.90 -7.41
C THR A 55 -19.83 1.64 -7.24
N VAL A 56 -20.14 0.57 -7.96
CA VAL A 56 -19.39 -0.69 -7.91
C VAL A 56 -17.94 -0.48 -8.33
N ASN A 57 -17.71 0.28 -9.41
CA ASN A 57 -16.36 0.60 -9.87
C ASN A 57 -15.58 1.41 -8.82
N GLY A 58 -16.22 2.41 -8.21
CA GLY A 58 -15.61 3.21 -7.13
C GLY A 58 -15.22 2.34 -5.93
N SER A 59 -16.12 1.46 -5.46
CA SER A 59 -15.80 0.54 -4.38
C SER A 59 -14.67 -0.44 -4.72
N ARG A 60 -14.61 -0.91 -5.96
CA ARG A 60 -13.53 -1.78 -6.44
C ARG A 60 -12.21 -1.02 -6.49
N MET A 61 -12.19 0.21 -7.03
CA MET A 61 -10.99 1.03 -7.11
C MET A 61 -10.44 1.36 -5.73
N LEU A 62 -11.29 1.80 -4.79
CA LEU A 62 -10.90 2.04 -3.40
C LEU A 62 -10.29 0.80 -2.74
N ARG A 63 -10.84 -0.38 -3.02
CA ARG A 63 -10.28 -1.64 -2.51
C ARG A 63 -8.90 -1.93 -3.10
N VAL A 64 -8.71 -1.69 -4.40
CA VAL A 64 -7.41 -1.86 -5.07
C VAL A 64 -6.38 -0.91 -4.45
N GLU A 65 -6.71 0.39 -4.35
CA GLU A 65 -5.85 1.40 -3.74
C GLU A 65 -5.46 1.03 -2.31
N HIS A 66 -6.44 0.63 -1.49
CA HIS A 66 -6.18 0.21 -0.11
C HIS A 66 -5.28 -1.04 -0.03
N MET A 67 -5.48 -2.04 -0.91
CA MET A 67 -4.63 -3.23 -0.95
C MET A 67 -3.21 -2.90 -1.41
N LEU A 68 -3.04 -2.01 -2.39
CA LEU A 68 -1.73 -1.53 -2.83
C LEU A 68 -1.00 -0.81 -1.70
N ALA A 69 -1.67 0.13 -1.03
CA ALA A 69 -1.11 0.85 0.12
C ALA A 69 -0.74 -0.11 1.27
N ARG A 70 -1.59 -1.09 1.55
CA ARG A 70 -1.31 -2.14 2.55
C ARG A 70 -0.11 -2.99 2.17
N GLY A 71 0.02 -3.38 0.90
CA GLY A 71 1.16 -4.13 0.40
C GLY A 71 2.47 -3.39 0.61
N ALA A 72 2.53 -2.12 0.19
CA ALA A 72 3.69 -1.26 0.40
C ALA A 72 4.00 -1.08 1.89
N TYR A 73 2.99 -0.83 2.73
CA TYR A 73 3.16 -0.72 4.17
C TYR A 73 3.76 -1.99 4.78
N LEU A 74 3.27 -3.17 4.40
CA LEU A 74 3.78 -4.44 4.91
C LEU A 74 5.23 -4.70 4.48
N GLN A 75 5.59 -4.33 3.24
CA GLN A 75 6.97 -4.43 2.76
C GLN A 75 7.91 -3.55 3.58
N THR A 76 7.61 -2.26 3.71
CA THR A 76 8.43 -1.34 4.51
C THR A 76 8.48 -1.76 5.98
N LYS A 77 7.37 -2.26 6.53
CA LYS A 77 7.34 -2.78 7.90
C LYS A 77 8.24 -4.00 8.07
N GLN A 78 8.25 -4.91 7.10
CA GLN A 78 9.14 -6.07 7.12
C GLN A 78 10.61 -5.64 7.10
N GLU A 79 10.98 -4.74 6.20
CA GLU A 79 12.33 -4.19 6.11
C GLU A 79 12.76 -3.50 7.43
N ALA A 80 11.84 -2.76 8.06
CA ALA A 80 12.09 -2.15 9.37
C ALA A 80 12.28 -3.22 10.46
N ILE A 81 11.47 -4.28 10.47
CA ILE A 81 11.62 -5.41 11.41
C ILE A 81 12.96 -6.11 11.20
N GLU A 82 13.37 -6.36 9.96
CA GLU A 82 14.66 -6.99 9.65
C GLU A 82 15.83 -6.11 10.12
N CYS A 83 15.75 -4.80 9.90
CA CYS A 83 16.74 -3.85 10.41
C CYS A 83 16.80 -3.86 11.95
N CYS A 84 15.65 -3.83 12.62
CA CYS A 84 15.56 -3.84 14.08
C CYS A 84 15.87 -5.19 14.73
N SER A 85 15.63 -6.31 14.05
CA SER A 85 15.98 -7.66 14.55
C SER A 85 17.49 -7.85 14.69
N ASN A 86 18.25 -7.05 13.97
CA ASN A 86 19.70 -7.00 14.04
C ASN A 86 20.20 -6.03 15.14
N VAL A 87 19.37 -5.62 16.09
CA VAL A 87 19.83 -4.84 17.23
C VAL A 87 20.47 -5.77 18.26
N VAL A 88 21.69 -5.45 18.69
CA VAL A 88 22.34 -6.13 19.81
C VAL A 88 22.30 -5.20 21.01
N SER A 89 21.65 -5.66 22.09
CA SER A 89 21.67 -4.97 23.37
C SER A 89 22.85 -5.48 24.20
N LEU A 90 23.68 -4.57 24.67
CA LEU A 90 24.72 -4.87 25.65
C LEU A 90 24.15 -4.61 27.04
N THR A 91 23.92 -5.69 27.79
CA THR A 91 23.56 -5.66 29.21
C THR A 91 24.83 -5.80 30.06
N ASP A 92 24.73 -5.60 31.38
CA ASP A 92 25.89 -5.73 32.28
C ASP A 92 26.47 -7.17 32.30
N ASP A 93 25.64 -8.16 31.97
CA ASP A 93 26.02 -9.57 31.79
C ASP A 93 26.68 -9.87 30.44
N SER A 94 26.70 -8.90 29.52
CA SER A 94 27.28 -9.11 28.19
C SER A 94 28.81 -9.21 28.27
N SER A 95 29.36 -10.28 27.67
CA SER A 95 30.79 -10.55 27.69
C SER A 95 31.35 -10.74 26.29
N CYS A 96 32.63 -10.41 26.12
CA CYS A 96 33.33 -10.58 24.87
C CYS A 96 33.50 -12.06 24.54
N ALA A 97 33.06 -12.45 23.34
CA ALA A 97 33.09 -13.85 22.91
C ALA A 97 34.52 -14.43 22.69
N VAL A 98 35.57 -13.60 22.79
CA VAL A 98 36.98 -14.02 22.64
C VAL A 98 37.67 -14.15 24.00
N CYS A 99 37.53 -13.16 24.88
CA CYS A 99 38.26 -13.13 26.16
C CYS A 99 37.38 -13.43 27.39
N GLY A 100 36.06 -13.52 27.22
CA GLY A 100 35.09 -13.78 28.29
C GLY A 100 34.88 -12.64 29.28
N LYS A 101 35.57 -11.50 29.12
CA LYS A 101 35.43 -10.33 30.01
C LYS A 101 34.24 -9.46 29.60
N GLY A 102 33.61 -8.81 30.58
CA GLY A 102 32.55 -7.83 30.36
C GLY A 102 33.03 -6.58 29.60
N PHE A 103 32.09 -5.73 29.19
CA PHE A 103 32.37 -4.46 28.52
C PHE A 103 32.37 -3.32 29.55
N SER A 104 33.56 -2.88 29.98
CA SER A 104 33.70 -1.75 30.92
C SER A 104 33.58 -0.38 30.24
N GLU A 105 33.90 -0.33 28.95
CA GLU A 105 33.79 0.87 28.10
C GLU A 105 32.71 0.66 27.03
N PRO A 106 32.02 1.72 26.59
CA PRO A 106 31.00 1.63 25.54
C PRO A 106 31.59 1.37 24.14
N THR A 107 32.82 0.86 24.05
CA THR A 107 33.55 0.57 22.82
C THR A 107 33.55 -0.93 22.52
N PHE A 108 32.89 -1.32 21.45
CA PHE A 108 32.75 -2.73 21.06
C PHE A 108 32.72 -2.88 19.54
N ALA A 109 33.07 -4.08 19.07
CA ALA A 109 32.98 -4.48 17.68
C ALA A 109 31.89 -5.54 17.53
N ARG A 110 31.00 -5.36 16.55
CA ARG A 110 29.93 -6.30 16.24
C ARG A 110 30.11 -6.87 14.84
N TYR A 111 30.01 -8.19 14.74
CA TYR A 111 30.00 -8.90 13.46
C TYR A 111 28.55 -9.15 12.98
N PRO A 112 28.29 -9.28 11.66
CA PRO A 112 26.94 -9.51 11.12
C PRO A 112 26.24 -10.80 11.60
N ASN A 113 26.99 -11.76 12.16
CA ASN A 113 26.44 -12.96 12.79
C ASN A 113 25.98 -12.76 14.25
N GLY A 114 26.00 -11.52 14.77
CA GLY A 114 25.59 -11.19 16.14
C GLY A 114 26.68 -11.36 17.19
N VAL A 115 27.88 -11.83 16.83
CA VAL A 115 29.00 -11.93 17.77
C VAL A 115 29.54 -10.54 18.11
N VAL A 116 29.64 -10.24 19.40
CA VAL A 116 30.24 -9.01 19.91
C VAL A 116 31.57 -9.30 20.60
N THR A 117 32.56 -8.47 20.30
CA THR A 117 33.90 -8.54 20.89
C THR A 117 34.37 -7.16 21.30
N HIS A 118 35.36 -7.07 22.18
CA HIS A 118 36.10 -5.81 22.32
C HIS A 118 36.74 -5.42 21.00
N VAL A 119 36.96 -4.12 20.80
CA VAL A 119 37.63 -3.59 19.60
C VAL A 119 39.04 -4.19 19.46
N ALA A 120 39.76 -4.36 20.58
CA ALA A 120 41.09 -4.98 20.60
C ALA A 120 41.08 -6.49 20.31
N CYS A 121 39.99 -7.19 20.61
CA CYS A 121 39.85 -8.63 20.32
C CYS A 121 39.48 -8.91 18.86
N ALA A 122 39.01 -7.89 18.12
CA ALA A 122 38.67 -7.98 16.71
C ALA A 122 39.93 -7.86 15.82
N LYS A 123 40.77 -8.91 15.79
CA LYS A 123 42.01 -8.94 14.99
C LYS A 123 41.77 -8.66 13.49
N ASN A 124 40.67 -9.17 12.94
CA ASN A 124 40.27 -8.99 11.55
C ASN A 124 38.81 -8.53 11.48
N LYS A 125 38.54 -7.39 10.82
CA LYS A 125 37.17 -6.84 10.68
C LYS A 125 36.27 -7.72 9.81
N SER A 126 36.86 -8.44 8.85
CA SER A 126 36.11 -9.25 7.88
C SER A 126 35.98 -10.72 8.28
N VAL A 127 36.62 -11.17 9.36
CA VAL A 127 36.55 -12.57 9.81
C VAL A 127 36.14 -12.59 11.27
N CYS A 128 35.03 -13.27 11.60
CA CYS A 128 34.65 -13.44 12.99
C CYS A 128 35.65 -14.36 13.70
N PRO A 129 36.26 -13.93 14.83
CA PRO A 129 37.28 -14.71 15.54
C PRO A 129 36.74 -15.98 16.21
N VAL A 130 35.42 -16.06 16.44
CA VAL A 130 34.77 -17.21 17.10
C VAL A 130 34.25 -18.24 16.10
N THR A 131 33.72 -17.79 14.97
CA THR A 131 33.07 -18.67 13.98
C THR A 131 33.89 -18.91 12.72
N GLY A 132 34.97 -18.15 12.51
CA GLY A 132 35.81 -18.21 11.29
C GLY A 132 35.11 -17.73 10.02
N LYS A 133 33.86 -17.27 10.09
CA LYS A 133 33.09 -16.80 8.93
C LYS A 133 33.68 -15.50 8.38
N LEU A 134 33.94 -15.49 7.07
CA LEU A 134 34.32 -14.30 6.33
C LEU A 134 33.06 -13.52 5.94
N PHE A 135 32.95 -12.27 6.39
CA PHE A 135 31.95 -11.32 5.93
C PHE A 135 32.59 -10.47 4.85
N ARG A 136 32.22 -10.72 3.60
CA ARG A 136 32.59 -9.85 2.49
C ARG A 136 31.92 -8.50 2.74
N THR A 137 32.69 -7.42 2.86
CA THR A 137 32.14 -6.07 2.90
C THR A 137 31.43 -5.81 1.58
N VAL A 138 30.11 -5.91 1.57
CA VAL A 138 29.32 -5.24 0.54
C VAL A 138 29.48 -3.77 0.84
N SER A 139 30.17 -3.04 -0.02
CA SER A 139 30.16 -1.58 0.00
C SER A 139 28.70 -1.16 -0.11
N VAL A 140 28.10 -0.73 1.01
CA VAL A 140 26.82 -0.05 1.00
C VAL A 140 27.08 1.24 0.26
N THR A 141 26.81 1.25 -1.04
CA THR A 141 26.74 2.48 -1.82
C THR A 141 25.55 3.23 -1.26
N THR A 142 25.79 4.13 -0.32
CA THR A 142 24.80 5.12 0.11
C THR A 142 24.35 5.86 -1.13
N ALA A 143 23.16 5.52 -1.62
CA ALA A 143 22.47 6.25 -2.67
C ALA A 143 22.04 7.58 -2.08
N THR A 144 22.90 8.59 -2.20
CA THR A 144 22.55 9.98 -1.97
C THR A 144 21.56 10.38 -3.06
N SER A 145 20.27 10.44 -2.71
CA SER A 145 19.25 11.10 -3.55
C SER A 145 19.65 12.57 -3.70
N LYS A 146 19.90 12.99 -4.95
CA LYS A 146 19.81 14.40 -5.33
C LYS A 146 18.35 14.83 -5.42
#